data_AF-A0AA96QHV1-F1
#
_entry.id   AF-A0AA96QHV1-F1
#
_cell.length_a   1.000
_cell.length_b   1.000
_cell.length_c   1.000
_cell.angle_alpha   90.00
_cell.angle_beta   90.00
_cell.angle_gamma   90.00
#
_symmetry.space_group_name_H-M   'P 1'
#
loop_
_entity.id
_entity.type
_entity.pdbx_description
1 polymer ?
#
loop_
_entity_poly.entity_id
_entity_poly.type
_entity_poly.pdbx_seq_one_letter_code
_entity_poly.pdbx_strand_id
1 'polypeptide(L)'
;MRGSGWTTGPLDERGVQAADMSDGNPNGYYTVAFDGNEARPRFKAASLPADFQMRLTFEGGRPGQLFLPSGPSGSEGITPAPRFHPRDWAGDDVPTATVNVFDGGERHTVEARVDDGEFAAMNYDPPFKGETDGDPNANLDPYIAALFEQLQGTPEAPAEPQPSSHLWTVELPGGLRPGWHTLTVRSTDPYGQVSETSQEFKVVAGRPDSPRG
;
A
#
# COMPACT_ATOMS: atom_id res chain seq x y z
N MET A 1 -8.78 15.76 4.77
CA MET A 1 -7.56 16.18 4.04
C MET A 1 -6.69 17.05 4.94
N ARG A 2 -5.66 16.47 5.56
CA ARG A 2 -4.60 17.25 6.22
C ARG A 2 -3.51 17.50 5.17
N GLY A 3 -3.51 18.70 4.60
CA GLY A 3 -2.75 19.06 3.39
C GLY A 3 -1.29 19.40 3.62
N SER A 4 -0.40 18.42 3.51
CA SER A 4 1.03 18.65 3.18
C SER A 4 1.41 17.69 2.06
N GLY A 5 2.18 18.17 1.06
CA GLY A 5 2.60 17.36 -0.11
C GLY A 5 2.30 17.97 -1.48
N TRP A 6 1.41 18.96 -1.56
CA TRP A 6 0.90 19.52 -2.83
C TRP A 6 1.94 20.08 -3.81
N THR A 7 3.16 20.35 -3.35
CA THR A 7 4.26 20.92 -4.15
C THR A 7 5.56 20.14 -4.00
N THR A 8 5.50 18.86 -3.59
CA THR A 8 6.67 18.03 -3.30
C THR A 8 6.53 16.63 -3.89
N GLY A 9 7.60 15.86 -3.85
CA GLY A 9 7.65 14.49 -4.37
C GLY A 9 8.24 14.37 -5.78
N PRO A 10 8.42 13.12 -6.26
CA PRO A 10 8.98 12.81 -7.58
C PRO A 10 8.16 13.40 -8.72
N LEU A 11 8.85 13.71 -9.82
CA LEU A 11 8.21 14.12 -11.06
C LEU A 11 7.73 12.90 -11.84
N ASP A 12 6.55 13.01 -12.44
CA ASP A 12 6.07 12.09 -13.46
C ASP A 12 6.71 12.39 -14.84
N GLU A 13 6.39 11.60 -15.86
CA GLU A 13 6.91 11.74 -17.23
C GLU A 13 6.62 13.12 -17.87
N ARG A 14 5.66 13.88 -17.33
CA ARG A 14 5.28 15.21 -17.82
C ARG A 14 6.01 16.32 -17.07
N GLY A 15 6.86 15.99 -16.09
CA GLY A 15 7.50 16.95 -15.20
C GLY A 15 6.54 17.53 -14.15
N VAL A 16 5.44 16.83 -13.85
CA VAL A 16 4.48 17.21 -12.80
C VAL A 16 4.78 16.40 -11.55
N GLN A 17 4.85 17.05 -10.40
CA GLN A 17 5.06 16.36 -9.13
C GLN A 17 3.89 15.42 -8.82
N ALA A 18 4.20 14.20 -8.37
CA ALA A 18 3.21 13.24 -7.90
C ALA A 18 2.36 13.83 -6.77
N ALA A 19 2.96 14.68 -5.93
CA ALA A 19 2.28 15.44 -4.88
C ALA A 19 1.46 14.54 -3.95
N ASP A 20 2.02 13.36 -3.61
CA ASP A 20 1.48 12.49 -2.58
C ASP A 20 1.44 13.23 -1.23
N MET A 21 0.36 13.01 -0.51
CA MET A 21 0.15 13.56 0.81
C MET A 21 1.03 12.82 1.83
N SER A 22 1.38 13.49 2.92
CA SER A 22 2.23 12.91 3.98
C SER A 22 1.67 11.63 4.61
N ASP A 23 0.35 11.43 4.58
CA ASP A 23 -0.35 10.22 5.07
C ASP A 23 -0.39 9.08 4.03
N GLY A 24 0.18 9.28 2.84
CA GLY A 24 0.22 8.26 1.78
C GLY A 24 -0.83 8.43 0.70
N ASN A 25 -1.80 9.35 0.85
CA ASN A 25 -2.85 9.51 -0.13
C ASN A 25 -2.34 10.28 -1.36
N PRO A 26 -2.55 9.82 -2.60
CA PRO A 26 -2.20 10.60 -3.78
C PRO A 26 -2.96 11.93 -3.84
N ASN A 27 -2.46 12.89 -4.61
CA ASN A 27 -3.29 14.00 -5.04
C ASN A 27 -4.47 13.47 -5.88
N GLY A 28 -5.60 14.18 -5.86
CA GLY A 28 -6.78 13.68 -6.55
C GLY A 28 -7.99 14.59 -6.43
N TYR A 29 -9.10 14.10 -6.96
CA TYR A 29 -10.39 14.78 -6.93
C TYR A 29 -11.52 13.78 -6.75
N TYR A 30 -12.67 14.27 -6.31
CA TYR A 30 -13.88 13.46 -6.25
C TYR A 30 -14.69 13.59 -7.52
N THR A 31 -15.18 12.45 -8.00
CA THR A 31 -16.35 12.39 -8.86
C THR A 31 -17.55 12.05 -7.99
N VAL A 32 -18.67 12.75 -8.15
CA VAL A 32 -19.87 12.51 -7.33
C VAL A 32 -21.03 12.18 -8.24
N ALA A 33 -21.59 10.99 -8.08
CA ALA A 33 -22.85 10.62 -8.72
C ALA A 33 -24.02 10.97 -7.80
N PHE A 34 -25.08 11.57 -8.37
CA PHE A 34 -26.29 11.94 -7.64
C PHE A 34 -27.49 11.16 -8.19
N ASP A 35 -28.28 10.57 -7.30
CA ASP A 35 -29.59 10.01 -7.58
C ASP A 35 -30.60 10.57 -6.57
N GLY A 36 -31.36 11.58 -6.98
CA GLY A 36 -32.23 12.33 -6.08
C GLY A 36 -31.46 12.99 -4.93
N ASN A 37 -31.69 12.52 -3.70
CA ASN A 37 -31.00 12.97 -2.50
C ASN A 37 -29.83 12.06 -2.07
N GLU A 38 -29.53 11.00 -2.82
CA GLU A 38 -28.36 10.16 -2.62
C GLU A 38 -27.15 10.74 -3.36
N ALA A 39 -26.01 10.81 -2.66
CA ALA A 39 -24.73 11.20 -3.24
C ALA A 39 -23.72 10.07 -3.03
N ARG A 40 -23.03 9.70 -4.11
CA ARG A 40 -22.01 8.65 -4.13
C ARG A 40 -20.69 9.27 -4.60
N PRO A 41 -19.88 9.81 -3.69
CA PRO A 41 -18.55 10.30 -4.01
C PRO A 41 -17.61 9.13 -4.29
N ARG A 42 -16.70 9.32 -5.24
CA ARG A 42 -15.60 8.41 -5.53
C ARG A 42 -14.34 9.23 -5.73
N PHE A 43 -13.35 8.98 -4.87
CA PHE A 43 -12.02 9.56 -5.03
C PHE A 43 -11.37 9.03 -6.32
N LYS A 44 -10.59 9.87 -6.98
CA LYS A 44 -9.76 9.48 -8.12
C LYS A 44 -8.43 10.19 -8.05
N ALA A 45 -7.36 9.40 -7.99
CA ALA A 45 -6.00 9.91 -8.03
C ALA A 45 -5.76 10.69 -9.33
N ALA A 46 -5.16 11.88 -9.23
CA ALA A 46 -4.97 12.72 -10.39
C ALA A 46 -3.92 12.09 -11.30
N SER A 47 -4.15 12.16 -12.61
CA SER A 47 -3.21 11.64 -13.63
C SER A 47 -2.90 10.14 -13.60
N LEU A 48 -3.52 9.38 -12.71
CA LEU A 48 -3.44 7.91 -12.65
C LEU A 48 -4.71 7.27 -13.22
N PRO A 49 -4.66 5.96 -13.56
CA PRO A 49 -5.83 5.20 -13.99
C PRO A 49 -7.01 5.33 -13.01
N ALA A 50 -8.24 5.35 -13.52
CA ALA A 50 -9.43 5.58 -12.71
C ALA A 50 -9.72 4.47 -11.68
N ASP A 51 -9.20 3.27 -11.96
CA ASP A 51 -9.26 2.07 -11.13
C ASP A 51 -8.08 1.95 -10.15
N PHE A 52 -7.06 2.81 -10.24
CA PHE A 52 -5.97 2.85 -9.27
C PHE A 52 -6.43 3.51 -7.97
N GLN A 53 -6.98 2.67 -7.08
CA GLN A 53 -7.55 3.08 -5.78
C GLN A 53 -6.77 2.53 -4.59
N MET A 54 -5.78 1.67 -4.84
CA MET A 54 -5.02 1.01 -3.79
C MET A 54 -3.56 0.83 -4.20
N ARG A 55 -2.65 1.05 -3.26
CA ARG A 55 -1.23 0.75 -3.39
C ARG A 55 -0.86 -0.41 -2.47
N LEU A 56 -0.12 -1.39 -3.00
CA LEU A 56 0.39 -2.53 -2.23
C LEU A 56 1.89 -2.38 -1.95
N THR A 57 2.27 -2.75 -0.74
CA THR A 57 3.67 -2.97 -0.32
C THR A 57 3.75 -4.33 0.38
N PHE A 58 4.93 -4.95 0.36
CA PHE A 58 5.16 -6.21 1.08
C PHE A 58 6.38 -6.08 1.96
N GLU A 59 6.40 -6.79 3.08
CA GLU A 59 7.54 -6.87 3.98
C GLU A 59 7.71 -8.29 4.51
N GLY A 60 8.81 -8.50 5.23
CA GLY A 60 9.09 -9.76 5.93
C GLY A 60 9.96 -10.74 5.14
N GLY A 61 10.08 -11.94 5.70
CA GLY A 61 11.04 -12.97 5.33
C GLY A 61 12.46 -12.74 5.84
N ARG A 62 12.85 -11.48 6.05
CA ARG A 62 14.05 -11.08 6.78
C ARG A 62 13.83 -9.74 7.49
N PRO A 63 14.56 -9.46 8.57
CA PRO A 63 14.47 -8.17 9.25
C PRO A 63 14.70 -7.00 8.30
N GLY A 64 13.77 -6.05 8.28
CA GLY A 64 13.84 -4.82 7.46
C GLY A 64 13.69 -5.02 5.95
N GLN A 65 13.33 -6.21 5.48
CA GLN A 65 13.09 -6.43 4.06
C GLN A 65 11.74 -5.83 3.64
N LEU A 66 11.79 -4.84 2.74
CA LEU A 66 10.64 -4.14 2.20
C LEU A 66 10.63 -4.24 0.67
N PHE A 67 9.45 -4.50 0.09
CA PHE A 67 9.19 -4.50 -1.34
C PHE A 67 8.20 -3.38 -1.66
N LEU A 68 8.69 -2.41 -2.43
CA LEU A 68 7.98 -1.18 -2.74
C LEU A 68 7.55 -1.16 -4.21
N PRO A 69 6.38 -0.58 -4.50
CA PRO A 69 5.97 -0.36 -5.88
C PRO A 69 6.75 0.79 -6.52
N SER A 70 6.80 0.81 -7.84
CA SER A 70 7.41 1.88 -8.63
C SER A 70 6.37 2.81 -9.26
N GLY A 71 6.86 3.82 -9.98
CA GLY A 71 6.06 4.79 -10.68
C GLY A 71 5.43 5.87 -9.78
N PRO A 72 4.73 6.85 -10.39
CA PRO A 72 4.08 7.92 -9.65
C PRO A 72 3.06 7.33 -8.67
N SER A 73 3.16 7.73 -7.40
CA SER A 73 2.32 7.23 -6.30
C SER A 73 2.29 5.70 -6.16
N GLY A 74 3.29 4.97 -6.67
CA GLY A 74 3.33 3.50 -6.63
C GLY A 74 2.40 2.80 -7.63
N SER A 75 2.05 3.47 -8.74
CA SER A 75 1.06 2.97 -9.72
C SER A 75 1.55 1.84 -10.64
N GLU A 76 2.84 1.54 -10.68
CA GLU A 76 3.39 0.50 -11.58
C GLU A 76 3.53 -0.87 -10.91
N GLY A 77 3.07 -1.00 -9.66
CA GLY A 77 3.23 -2.24 -8.89
C GLY A 77 4.68 -2.55 -8.54
N ILE A 78 4.93 -3.76 -8.05
CA ILE A 78 6.23 -4.16 -7.49
C ILE A 78 7.00 -5.01 -8.51
N THR A 79 8.08 -4.45 -9.03
CA THR A 79 9.01 -5.14 -9.93
C THR A 79 10.47 -4.95 -9.48
N PRO A 80 11.25 -6.03 -9.29
CA PRO A 80 10.85 -7.43 -9.41
C PRO A 80 9.85 -7.84 -8.32
N ALA A 81 8.98 -8.80 -8.63
CA ALA A 81 7.97 -9.31 -7.71
C ALA A 81 8.58 -9.75 -6.35
N PRO A 82 7.86 -9.59 -5.23
CA PRO A 82 8.31 -10.05 -3.93
C PRO A 82 8.72 -11.53 -3.93
N ARG A 83 9.77 -11.87 -3.18
CA ARG A 83 10.31 -13.23 -3.12
C ARG A 83 10.47 -13.67 -1.67
N PHE A 84 9.78 -14.74 -1.32
CA PHE A 84 9.82 -15.35 -0.01
C PHE A 84 10.28 -16.81 -0.09
N HIS A 85 10.66 -17.37 1.04
CA HIS A 85 11.00 -18.78 1.21
C HIS A 85 10.01 -19.42 2.20
N PRO A 86 9.72 -20.73 2.09
CA PRO A 86 8.80 -21.40 3.03
C PRO A 86 9.18 -21.26 4.52
N ARG A 87 10.46 -21.02 4.84
CA ARG A 87 10.94 -20.81 6.22
C ARG A 87 10.51 -19.48 6.81
N ASP A 88 10.16 -18.52 5.97
CA ASP A 88 9.90 -17.13 6.37
C ASP A 88 8.66 -17.07 7.27
N TRP A 89 7.73 -18.00 7.10
CA TRP A 89 6.57 -18.22 7.97
C TRP A 89 6.88 -18.85 9.33
N ALA A 90 8.11 -19.30 9.57
CA ALA A 90 8.53 -19.86 10.85
C ALA A 90 9.38 -18.88 11.68
N GLY A 91 9.69 -17.71 11.14
CA GLY A 91 10.43 -16.65 11.82
C GLY A 91 9.51 -15.60 12.43
N ASP A 92 10.13 -14.58 13.04
CA ASP A 92 9.41 -13.46 13.64
C ASP A 92 8.93 -12.43 12.60
N ASP A 93 9.63 -12.32 11.45
CA ASP A 93 9.27 -11.44 10.33
C ASP A 93 8.44 -12.19 9.29
N VAL A 94 7.21 -12.56 9.64
CA VAL A 94 6.31 -13.27 8.73
C VAL A 94 6.01 -12.40 7.48
N PRO A 95 6.05 -12.97 6.25
CA PRO A 95 5.68 -12.24 5.05
C PRO A 95 4.32 -11.56 5.20
N THR A 96 4.30 -10.24 5.11
CA THR A 96 3.12 -9.41 5.36
C THR A 96 2.91 -8.48 4.17
N ALA A 97 1.66 -8.27 3.79
CA ALA A 97 1.27 -7.26 2.81
C ALA A 97 0.52 -6.13 3.51
N THR A 98 0.87 -4.91 3.11
CA THR A 98 0.16 -3.69 3.51
C THR A 98 -0.51 -3.11 2.28
N VAL A 99 -1.78 -2.74 2.41
CA VAL A 99 -2.51 -2.00 1.40
C VAL A 99 -2.83 -0.60 1.92
N ASN A 100 -2.50 0.40 1.12
CA ASN A 100 -3.05 1.73 1.28
C ASN A 100 -4.29 1.85 0.40
N VAL A 101 -5.47 2.06 0.99
CA VAL A 101 -6.71 2.36 0.25
C VAL A 101 -6.88 3.87 0.17
N PHE A 102 -6.82 4.46 -1.02
CA PHE A 102 -6.88 5.91 -1.14
C PHE A 102 -8.25 6.46 -0.72
N ASP A 103 -8.23 7.54 0.06
CA ASP A 103 -9.39 8.09 0.77
C ASP A 103 -10.13 7.06 1.64
N GLY A 104 -9.40 6.03 2.08
CA GLY A 104 -9.88 4.97 2.95
C GLY A 104 -10.13 5.43 4.39
N GLY A 105 -10.86 4.62 5.13
CA GLY A 105 -11.02 4.78 6.58
C GLY A 105 -11.93 3.71 7.17
N GLU A 106 -12.25 3.84 8.45
CA GLU A 106 -12.98 2.86 9.29
C GLU A 106 -14.29 2.30 8.73
N ARG A 107 -14.91 2.99 7.75
CA ARG A 107 -16.16 2.57 7.12
C ARG A 107 -15.94 1.66 5.89
N HIS A 108 -14.69 1.41 5.50
CA HIS A 108 -14.36 0.45 4.44
C HIS A 108 -14.28 -0.96 4.99
N THR A 109 -14.68 -1.93 4.15
CA THR A 109 -14.35 -3.34 4.37
C THR A 109 -13.21 -3.70 3.42
N VAL A 110 -12.09 -4.19 3.96
CA VAL A 110 -10.91 -4.56 3.16
C VAL A 110 -10.56 -6.02 3.44
N GLU A 111 -10.44 -6.79 2.37
CA GLU A 111 -10.22 -8.23 2.42
C GLU A 111 -9.15 -8.63 1.41
N ALA A 112 -8.42 -9.69 1.70
CA ALA A 112 -7.39 -10.23 0.84
C ALA A 112 -7.55 -11.74 0.65
N ARG A 113 -7.12 -12.24 -0.51
CA ARG A 113 -6.94 -13.68 -0.78
C ARG A 113 -5.64 -13.93 -1.51
N VAL A 114 -5.10 -15.13 -1.33
CA VAL A 114 -3.98 -15.63 -2.15
C VAL A 114 -4.49 -16.75 -3.06
N ASP A 115 -4.14 -16.64 -4.35
CA ASP A 115 -4.60 -17.52 -5.42
C ASP A 115 -6.13 -17.68 -5.42
N ASP A 116 -6.61 -18.92 -5.49
CA ASP A 116 -8.03 -19.29 -5.43
C ASP A 116 -8.55 -19.49 -3.99
N GLY A 117 -7.81 -18.99 -2.98
CA GLY A 117 -8.22 -19.03 -1.59
C GLY A 117 -9.46 -18.17 -1.29
N GLU A 118 -9.98 -18.32 -0.07
CA GLU A 118 -11.07 -17.47 0.42
C GLU A 118 -10.56 -16.07 0.78
N PHE A 119 -11.42 -15.07 0.60
CA PHE A 119 -11.15 -13.74 1.11
C PHE A 119 -11.20 -13.75 2.64
N ALA A 120 -10.15 -13.21 3.25
CA ALA A 120 -10.07 -12.97 4.68
C ALA A 120 -9.98 -11.46 4.95
N ALA A 121 -10.62 -11.00 6.02
CA ALA A 121 -10.53 -9.61 6.44
C ALA A 121 -9.08 -9.23 6.75
N MET A 122 -8.64 -8.07 6.26
CA MET A 122 -7.35 -7.50 6.62
C MET A 122 -7.43 -6.79 7.98
N ASN A 123 -6.32 -6.77 8.71
CA ASN A 123 -6.21 -6.04 9.97
C ASN A 123 -6.25 -4.53 9.73
N TYR A 124 -7.00 -3.81 10.55
CA TYR A 124 -7.13 -2.36 10.50
C TYR A 124 -6.82 -1.75 11.86
N ASP A 125 -5.73 -1.00 11.95
CA ASP A 125 -5.29 -0.34 13.17
C ASP A 125 -4.91 1.13 12.89
N PRO A 126 -5.88 2.04 12.74
CA PRO A 126 -5.62 3.43 12.39
C PRO A 126 -5.06 4.23 13.58
N PRO A 127 -4.34 5.33 13.32
CA PRO A 127 -3.85 6.19 14.38
C PRO A 127 -5.01 6.84 15.14
N PHE A 128 -4.96 6.81 16.47
CA PHE A 128 -5.83 7.56 17.36
C PHE A 128 -5.14 8.86 17.80
N LYS A 129 -5.76 10.01 17.52
CA LYS A 129 -5.18 11.34 17.80
C LYS A 129 -3.79 11.61 17.18
N GLY A 130 -3.44 10.90 16.11
CA GLY A 130 -2.15 11.03 15.43
C GLY A 130 -1.05 10.10 15.98
N GLU A 131 -1.42 9.11 16.78
CA GLU A 131 -0.51 8.10 17.32
C GLU A 131 -1.11 6.71 17.09
N THR A 132 -0.30 5.70 16.78
CA THR A 132 -0.75 4.30 16.76
C THR A 132 -0.05 3.57 17.90
N ASP A 133 -0.81 2.94 18.81
CA ASP A 133 -0.29 2.37 20.06
C ASP A 133 0.60 3.31 20.90
N GLY A 134 0.38 4.63 20.79
CA GLY A 134 1.16 5.66 21.48
C GLY A 134 2.50 6.01 20.80
N ASP A 135 2.79 5.44 19.62
CA ASP A 135 3.94 5.80 18.79
C ASP A 135 3.50 6.74 17.65
N PRO A 136 4.01 7.99 17.59
CA PRO A 136 3.71 8.93 16.51
C PRO A 136 4.34 8.56 15.17
N ASN A 137 5.30 7.61 15.15
CA ASN A 137 5.92 7.08 13.93
C ASN A 137 5.36 5.72 13.54
N ALA A 138 4.40 5.18 14.28
CA ALA A 138 3.71 3.97 13.90
C ALA A 138 2.64 4.26 12.84
N ASN A 139 2.39 3.28 11.98
CA ASN A 139 1.38 3.32 10.92
C ASN A 139 1.63 4.39 9.84
N LEU A 140 2.90 4.56 9.45
CA LEU A 140 3.28 5.35 8.28
C LEU A 140 3.07 4.53 7.00
N ASP A 141 2.69 5.19 5.91
CA ASP A 141 2.65 4.54 4.60
C ASP A 141 4.08 4.08 4.19
N PRO A 142 4.32 2.78 3.94
CA PRO A 142 5.68 2.29 3.71
C PRO A 142 6.33 2.86 2.44
N TYR A 143 5.54 3.19 1.42
CA TYR A 143 6.04 3.79 0.19
C TYR A 143 6.48 5.24 0.44
N ILE A 144 5.67 6.06 1.13
CA ILE A 144 6.05 7.45 1.44
C ILE A 144 7.21 7.51 2.44
N ALA A 145 7.23 6.64 3.44
CA ALA A 145 8.33 6.57 4.40
C ALA A 145 9.67 6.29 3.69
N ALA A 146 9.72 5.26 2.84
CA ALA A 146 10.92 4.93 2.10
C ALA A 146 11.29 5.99 1.06
N LEU A 147 10.31 6.59 0.38
CA LEU A 147 10.55 7.65 -0.60
C LEU A 147 11.13 8.90 0.06
N PHE A 148 10.64 9.25 1.25
CA PHE A 148 11.18 10.34 2.06
C PHE A 148 12.63 10.07 2.42
N GLU A 149 12.95 8.91 2.98
CA GLU A 149 14.32 8.52 3.33
C GLU A 149 15.27 8.57 2.12
N GLN A 150 14.82 8.07 0.96
CA GLN A 150 15.64 8.02 -0.26
C GLN A 150 15.91 9.39 -0.89
N LEU A 151 14.94 10.31 -0.81
CA LEU A 151 15.00 11.61 -1.48
C LEU A 151 15.27 12.77 -0.52
N GLN A 152 15.48 12.49 0.77
CA GLN A 152 15.83 13.50 1.76
C GLN A 152 17.00 14.38 1.28
N GLY A 153 16.77 15.70 1.29
CA GLY A 153 17.76 16.68 0.85
C GLY A 153 17.77 16.98 -0.66
N THR A 154 16.89 16.37 -1.45
CA THR A 154 16.70 16.71 -2.87
C THR A 154 15.45 17.60 -3.08
N PRO A 155 15.34 18.33 -4.21
CA PRO A 155 14.13 19.08 -4.56
C PRO A 155 12.85 18.22 -4.70
N GLU A 156 13.02 16.91 -4.93
CA GLU A 156 11.95 15.93 -5.11
C GLU A 156 11.57 15.21 -3.80
N ALA A 157 12.17 15.58 -2.66
CA ALA A 157 11.81 15.03 -1.36
C ALA A 157 10.30 15.20 -1.11
N PRO A 158 9.55 14.14 -0.78
CA PRO A 158 8.16 14.27 -0.37
C PRO A 158 8.04 14.99 0.99
N ALA A 159 6.81 15.32 1.39
CA ALA A 159 6.57 15.81 2.74
C ALA A 159 6.98 14.75 3.78
N GLU A 160 7.33 15.20 4.99
CA GLU A 160 7.62 14.28 6.09
C GLU A 160 6.41 13.35 6.33
N PRO A 161 6.61 12.02 6.35
CA PRO A 161 5.54 11.05 6.52
C PRO A 161 4.74 11.30 7.80
N GLN A 162 3.44 11.06 7.76
CA GLN A 162 2.52 11.17 8.89
C GLN A 162 1.70 9.89 9.03
N PRO A 163 1.22 9.56 10.26
CA PRO A 163 0.37 8.39 10.46
C PRO A 163 -0.88 8.39 9.59
N SER A 164 -1.16 7.24 9.00
CA SER A 164 -2.18 7.06 7.97
C SER A 164 -3.39 6.31 8.50
N SER A 165 -4.59 6.86 8.33
CA SER A 165 -5.85 6.20 8.68
C SER A 165 -6.36 5.21 7.63
N HIS A 166 -5.57 4.96 6.60
CA HIS A 166 -6.02 4.27 5.40
C HIS A 166 -5.06 3.13 4.99
N LEU A 167 -4.47 2.49 6.01
CA LEU A 167 -3.63 1.30 5.88
C LEU A 167 -4.33 0.09 6.49
N TRP A 168 -4.22 -1.03 5.78
CA TRP A 168 -4.61 -2.36 6.27
C TRP A 168 -3.46 -3.33 6.05
N THR A 169 -3.31 -4.30 6.96
CA THR A 169 -2.25 -5.32 6.87
C THR A 169 -2.82 -6.72 6.85
N VAL A 170 -2.11 -7.64 6.20
CA VAL A 170 -2.42 -9.07 6.23
C VAL A 170 -1.14 -9.89 6.17
N GLU A 171 -0.98 -10.81 7.10
CA GLU A 171 0.05 -11.85 6.99
C GLU A 171 -0.32 -12.77 5.81
N LEU A 172 0.62 -13.00 4.91
CA LEU A 172 0.40 -13.96 3.83
C LEU A 172 0.21 -15.36 4.44
N PRO A 173 -0.68 -16.21 3.89
CA PRO A 173 -0.94 -17.52 4.44
C PRO A 173 0.31 -18.41 4.39
N GLY A 174 0.56 -19.15 5.47
CA GLY A 174 1.61 -20.16 5.52
C GLY A 174 1.29 -21.40 4.68
N GLY A 175 2.31 -22.24 4.43
CA GLY A 175 2.14 -23.51 3.71
C GLY A 175 2.01 -23.38 2.19
N LEU A 176 2.25 -22.19 1.64
CA LEU A 176 2.32 -21.97 0.20
C LEU A 176 3.41 -22.84 -0.44
N ARG A 177 3.05 -23.51 -1.53
CA ARG A 177 3.99 -24.35 -2.28
C ARG A 177 5.01 -23.47 -3.00
N PRO A 178 6.25 -23.91 -3.22
CA PRO A 178 7.15 -23.19 -4.10
C PRO A 178 6.53 -22.95 -5.48
N GLY A 179 6.51 -21.69 -5.93
CA GLY A 179 5.75 -21.28 -7.10
C GLY A 179 5.48 -19.78 -7.16
N TRP A 180 4.79 -19.38 -8.22
CA TRP A 180 4.17 -18.06 -8.34
C TRP A 180 2.81 -18.08 -7.65
N HIS A 181 2.51 -16.99 -6.97
CA HIS A 181 1.26 -16.77 -6.27
C HIS A 181 0.77 -15.35 -6.55
N THR A 182 -0.54 -15.14 -6.43
CA THR A 182 -1.15 -13.83 -6.59
C THR A 182 -1.87 -13.44 -5.31
N LEU A 183 -1.51 -12.31 -4.72
CA LEU A 183 -2.33 -11.65 -3.72
C LEU A 183 -3.36 -10.79 -4.46
N THR A 184 -4.65 -10.97 -4.15
CA THR A 184 -5.72 -10.06 -4.56
C THR A 184 -6.30 -9.40 -3.34
N VAL A 185 -6.37 -8.08 -3.35
CA VAL A 185 -7.00 -7.27 -2.30
C VAL A 185 -8.24 -6.60 -2.86
N ARG A 186 -9.31 -6.63 -2.08
CA ARG A 186 -10.60 -6.01 -2.39
C ARG A 186 -10.97 -5.02 -1.30
N SER A 187 -11.35 -3.82 -1.70
CA SER A 187 -11.93 -2.81 -0.82
C SER A 187 -13.36 -2.51 -1.25
N THR A 188 -14.27 -2.47 -0.27
CA THR A 188 -15.66 -2.04 -0.44
C THR A 188 -15.88 -0.78 0.39
N ASP A 189 -16.30 0.29 -0.27
CA ASP A 189 -16.55 1.58 0.38
C ASP A 189 -17.94 1.65 1.03
N PRO A 190 -18.26 2.72 1.79
CA PRO A 190 -19.54 2.86 2.50
C PRO A 190 -20.76 3.01 1.57
N TYR A 191 -20.53 3.22 0.27
CA TYR A 191 -21.55 3.35 -0.77
C TYR A 191 -21.70 2.06 -1.59
N GLY A 192 -20.99 1.00 -1.22
CA GLY A 192 -21.00 -0.31 -1.90
C GLY A 192 -20.16 -0.35 -3.18
N GLN A 193 -19.30 0.64 -3.43
CA GLN A 193 -18.38 0.63 -4.56
C GLN A 193 -17.21 -0.29 -4.24
N VAL A 194 -16.86 -1.16 -5.19
CA VAL A 194 -15.78 -2.14 -5.04
C VAL A 194 -14.58 -1.70 -5.88
N SER A 195 -13.39 -1.78 -5.28
CA SER A 195 -12.11 -1.67 -5.98
C SER A 195 -11.26 -2.91 -5.67
N GLU A 196 -10.53 -3.40 -6.67
CA GLU A 196 -9.63 -4.54 -6.52
C GLU A 196 -8.23 -4.18 -7.04
N THR A 197 -7.21 -4.74 -6.40
CA THR A 197 -5.82 -4.67 -6.86
C THR A 197 -5.17 -6.04 -6.67
N SER A 198 -4.13 -6.34 -7.45
CA SER A 198 -3.42 -7.62 -7.35
C SER A 198 -1.93 -7.44 -7.56
N GLN A 199 -1.15 -8.26 -6.86
CA GLN A 199 0.30 -8.32 -6.99
C GLN A 199 0.77 -9.78 -6.97
N GLU A 200 1.58 -10.16 -7.95
CA GLU A 200 2.26 -11.46 -7.95
C GLU A 200 3.46 -11.44 -6.99
N PHE A 201 3.68 -12.56 -6.32
CA PHE A 201 4.89 -12.84 -5.54
C PHE A 201 5.33 -14.29 -5.76
N LYS A 202 6.57 -14.60 -5.38
CA LYS A 202 7.15 -15.92 -5.60
C LYS A 202 7.63 -16.55 -4.30
N VAL A 203 7.17 -17.78 -4.04
CA VAL A 203 7.74 -18.65 -3.01
C VAL A 203 8.82 -19.50 -3.65
N VAL A 204 10.06 -19.34 -3.19
CA VAL A 204 11.24 -19.98 -3.78
C VAL A 204 11.70 -21.15 -2.90
N ALA A 205 11.79 -22.33 -3.50
CA ALA A 205 12.36 -23.50 -2.83
C ALA A 205 13.84 -23.27 -2.50
N GLY A 206 14.29 -23.78 -1.35
CA GLY A 206 15.72 -23.80 -0.97
C GLY A 206 16.15 -22.72 0.02
N ARG A 207 17.47 -22.67 0.28
CA ARG A 207 18.13 -21.63 1.09
C ARG A 207 18.37 -20.42 0.19
N PRO A 208 18.18 -19.18 0.66
CA PRO A 208 18.57 -18.04 -0.14
C PRO A 208 20.04 -18.15 -0.50
N ASP A 209 20.39 -17.76 -1.72
CA ASP A 209 21.78 -17.60 -2.10
C ASP A 209 22.42 -16.64 -1.08
N SER A 210 23.51 -17.09 -0.44
CA SER A 210 24.35 -16.18 0.33
C SER A 210 24.73 -15.02 -0.58
N PRO A 211 24.72 -13.76 -0.09
CA PRO A 211 25.27 -12.66 -0.87
C PRO A 211 26.69 -13.07 -1.27
N ARG A 212 27.00 -13.02 -2.58
CA ARG A 212 28.40 -13.15 -3.00
C ARG A 212 29.14 -11.99 -2.34
N GLY A 213 30.07 -12.33 -1.45
CA GLY A 213 30.97 -11.36 -0.81
C GLY A 213 31.93 -10.72 -1.80
#